data_AF-A0A292R114-F1
#
_entry.id   AF-A0A292R114-F1
#
_cell.length_a   1.000
_cell.length_b   1.000
_cell.length_c   1.000
_cell.angle_alpha   90.00
_cell.angle_beta   90.00
_cell.angle_gamma   90.00
#
_symmetry.space_group_name_H-M   'P 1'
#
loop_
_entity.id
_entity.type
_entity.pdbx_description
1 polymer ?
#
loop_
_entity_poly.entity_id
_entity_poly.type
_entity_poly.pdbx_seq_one_letter_code
_entity_poly.pdbx_strand_id
1 'polypeptide(L)'
;MKKAFTLAEVLITLGIIGVVAALTIPTLVNNYRKKQFETGLKKEYSVLLQALDMYKQDNETPLKKEDTDQSPAEFKNKIKPYLKILIDCGDGIRDAKCVRNGYYTQDKKYTYKTYSGNIANEDLFDDGQIILNDGSHLLFENMGNGSDVFVSIDVNGYNKLPNKWGEDVFTFQLMNDGKLLPMGAEGTIYADENTFCSKTSSNRFNGIACANRAIYDSSFWK
;
A
#
# COMPACT_ATOMS: atom_id res chain seq x y z
N MET A 1 27.12 37.15 42.72
CA MET A 1 26.97 35.70 42.94
C MET A 1 26.57 35.04 41.63
N LYS A 2 27.34 34.09 41.10
CA LYS A 2 26.90 33.29 39.93
C LYS A 2 26.01 32.16 40.46
N LYS A 3 24.74 32.14 40.05
CA LYS A 3 23.84 31.01 40.33
C LYS A 3 24.26 29.85 39.41
N ALA A 4 24.62 28.72 39.99
CA ALA A 4 24.91 27.48 39.28
C ALA A 4 23.86 26.44 39.70
N PHE A 5 23.43 25.60 38.76
CA PHE A 5 22.51 24.50 39.06
C PHE A 5 23.24 23.44 39.89
N THR A 6 22.53 22.88 40.87
CA THR A 6 23.01 21.72 41.62
C THR A 6 22.92 20.45 40.77
N LEU A 7 23.77 19.47 41.08
CA LEU A 7 23.70 18.15 40.43
C LEU A 7 22.32 17.51 40.59
N ALA A 8 21.69 17.67 41.76
CA ALA A 8 20.36 17.15 42.02
C ALA A 8 19.29 17.78 41.13
N GLU A 9 19.32 19.11 40.92
CA GLU A 9 18.40 19.81 40.02
C GLU A 9 18.56 19.35 38.57
N VAL A 10 19.80 19.12 38.11
CA VAL A 10 20.07 18.59 36.76
C VAL A 10 19.55 17.15 36.62
N LEU A 11 19.74 16.30 37.63
CA LEU A 11 19.30 14.90 37.58
C LEU A 11 17.77 14.77 37.61
N ILE A 12 17.09 15.57 38.43
CA ILE A 12 15.63 15.58 38.51
C ILE A 12 15.05 16.09 37.18
N THR A 13 15.60 17.17 36.60
CA THR A 13 15.11 17.71 35.33
C THR A 13 15.32 16.74 34.16
N LEU A 14 16.49 16.10 34.05
CA LEU A 14 16.74 15.06 33.05
C LEU A 14 15.84 13.82 33.26
N GLY A 15 15.58 13.44 34.51
CA GLY A 15 14.66 12.34 34.84
C GLY A 15 13.22 12.64 34.37
N ILE A 16 12.72 13.85 34.64
CA ILE A 16 11.38 14.28 34.21
C ILE A 16 11.29 14.32 32.68
N ILE A 17 12.27 14.93 32.01
CA ILE A 17 12.32 14.98 30.54
C ILE A 17 12.38 13.58 29.95
N GLY A 18 13.18 12.67 30.55
CA GLY A 18 13.30 11.29 30.10
C GLY A 18 11.98 10.52 30.17
N VAL A 19 11.24 10.63 31.28
CA VAL A 19 9.93 9.98 31.44
C VAL A 19 8.91 10.55 30.45
N VAL A 20 8.82 11.87 30.33
CA VAL A 20 7.88 12.52 29.40
C VAL A 20 8.21 12.16 27.95
N ALA A 21 9.49 12.16 27.58
CA ALA A 21 9.93 11.77 26.24
C ALA A 21 9.58 10.30 25.92
N ALA A 22 9.81 9.38 26.87
CA ALA A 22 9.50 7.96 26.70
C ALA A 22 8.00 7.70 26.45
N LEU A 23 7.10 8.49 27.04
CA LEU A 23 5.66 8.35 26.86
C LEU A 23 5.13 9.04 25.59
N THR A 24 5.80 10.12 25.14
CA THR A 24 5.28 10.97 24.07
C THR A 24 5.90 10.69 22.69
N ILE A 25 7.18 10.33 22.62
CA ILE A 25 7.88 10.08 21.36
C ILE A 25 7.24 8.94 20.56
N PRO A 26 6.92 7.76 21.15
CA PRO A 26 6.32 6.67 20.37
C PRO A 26 5.00 7.05 19.73
N THR A 27 4.12 7.73 20.48
CA THR A 27 2.82 8.20 19.98
C THR A 27 2.99 9.24 18.88
N LEU A 28 3.90 10.21 19.06
CA LEU A 28 4.17 11.23 18.05
C LEU A 28 4.69 10.62 16.74
N VAL A 29 5.66 9.71 16.84
CA VAL A 29 6.25 9.02 15.68
C VAL A 29 5.20 8.18 14.95
N ASN A 30 4.33 7.47 15.69
CA ASN A 30 3.26 6.67 15.09
C ASN A 30 2.24 7.56 14.36
N ASN A 31 1.80 8.65 14.99
CA ASN A 31 0.87 9.60 14.37
C ASN A 31 1.45 10.25 13.11
N TYR A 32 2.74 10.61 13.15
CA TYR A 32 3.44 11.13 11.99
C TYR A 32 3.50 10.09 10.86
N ARG A 33 3.84 8.83 11.15
CA ARG A 33 3.83 7.74 10.16
C ARG A 33 2.46 7.53 9.53
N LYS A 34 1.39 7.41 10.34
CA LYS A 34 0.02 7.29 9.82
C LYS A 34 -0.32 8.44 8.87
N LYS A 35 0.08 9.67 9.22
CA LYS A 35 -0.16 10.84 8.35
C LYS A 35 0.64 10.79 7.05
N GLN A 36 1.88 10.30 7.10
CA GLN A 36 2.69 10.06 5.90
C GLN A 36 2.02 9.01 5.00
N PHE A 37 1.52 7.91 5.57
CA PHE A 37 0.85 6.86 4.80
C PHE A 37 -0.46 7.35 4.19
N GLU A 38 -1.29 8.08 4.92
CA GLU A 38 -2.51 8.71 4.38
C GLU A 38 -2.19 9.63 3.18
N THR A 39 -1.17 10.47 3.34
CA THR A 39 -0.78 11.45 2.32
C THR A 39 -0.19 10.75 1.09
N GLY A 40 0.66 9.75 1.32
CA GLY A 40 1.23 8.89 0.27
C GLY A 40 0.14 8.17 -0.49
N LEU A 41 -0.79 7.50 0.19
CA LEU A 41 -1.90 6.79 -0.43
C LEU A 41 -2.73 7.69 -1.34
N LYS A 42 -3.13 8.88 -0.85
CA LYS A 42 -3.94 9.82 -1.64
C LYS A 42 -3.18 10.34 -2.86
N LYS A 43 -1.88 10.60 -2.70
CA LYS A 43 -1.01 10.99 -3.81
C LYS A 43 -0.92 9.90 -4.86
N GLU A 44 -0.57 8.67 -4.47
CA GLU A 44 -0.37 7.57 -5.41
C GLU A 44 -1.67 7.15 -6.09
N TYR A 45 -2.79 7.16 -5.36
CA TYR A 45 -4.10 6.94 -5.99
C TYR A 45 -4.40 8.03 -7.04
N SER A 46 -4.10 9.30 -6.76
CA SER A 46 -4.24 10.37 -7.76
C SER A 46 -3.31 10.19 -8.96
N VAL A 47 -2.09 9.70 -8.76
CA VAL A 47 -1.15 9.38 -9.85
C VAL A 47 -1.71 8.27 -10.75
N LEU A 48 -2.28 7.21 -10.17
CA LEU A 48 -2.91 6.14 -10.95
C LEU A 48 -4.12 6.63 -11.75
N LEU A 49 -4.97 7.46 -11.13
CA LEU A 49 -6.11 8.06 -11.84
C LEU A 49 -5.65 8.95 -13.00
N GLN A 50 -4.62 9.78 -12.79
CA GLN A 50 -4.02 10.60 -13.85
C GLN A 50 -3.43 9.73 -14.97
N ALA A 51 -2.78 8.61 -14.64
CA ALA A 51 -2.24 7.69 -15.63
C ALA A 51 -3.35 7.05 -16.50
N LEU A 52 -4.49 6.68 -15.90
CA LEU A 52 -5.65 6.18 -16.63
C LEU A 52 -6.31 7.26 -17.51
N ASP A 53 -6.36 8.50 -17.02
CA ASP A 53 -6.86 9.64 -17.81
C ASP A 53 -5.95 9.94 -19.02
N MET A 54 -4.62 9.86 -18.85
CA MET A 54 -3.68 10.01 -19.96
C MET A 54 -3.81 8.87 -20.97
N TYR A 55 -3.94 7.62 -20.49
CA TYR A 55 -4.22 6.48 -21.37
C TYR A 55 -5.48 6.71 -22.20
N LYS A 56 -6.56 7.19 -21.57
CA LYS A 56 -7.82 7.49 -22.24
C LYS A 56 -7.68 8.60 -23.28
N GLN A 57 -6.84 9.61 -23.03
CA GLN A 57 -6.59 10.68 -24.00
C GLN A 57 -5.86 10.17 -25.24
N ASP A 58 -4.88 9.28 -25.06
CA ASP A 58 -4.08 8.73 -26.17
C ASP A 58 -4.83 7.67 -26.98
N ASN A 59 -5.74 6.91 -26.36
CA ASN A 59 -6.45 5.78 -26.99
C ASN A 59 -7.93 6.09 -27.28
N GLU A 60 -8.40 7.31 -26.97
CA GLU A 60 -9.79 7.78 -27.07
C GLU A 60 -10.82 7.03 -26.20
N THR A 61 -10.47 5.86 -25.65
CA THR A 61 -11.32 5.05 -24.78
C THR A 61 -10.66 4.79 -23.42
N PRO A 62 -11.44 4.70 -22.32
CA PRO A 62 -10.89 4.34 -21.02
C PRO A 62 -10.32 2.91 -21.05
N LEU A 63 -9.24 2.68 -20.30
CA LEU A 63 -8.74 1.33 -20.08
C LEU A 63 -9.73 0.56 -19.22
N LYS A 64 -10.30 -0.51 -19.74
CA LYS A 64 -11.22 -1.37 -19.00
C LYS A 64 -10.59 -2.71 -18.66
N LYS A 65 -11.24 -3.46 -17.78
CA LYS A 65 -10.89 -4.84 -17.47
C LYS A 65 -10.72 -5.71 -18.73
N GLU A 66 -11.69 -5.68 -19.64
CA GLU A 66 -11.72 -6.48 -20.88
C GLU A 66 -10.52 -6.23 -21.80
N ASP A 67 -9.93 -5.04 -21.72
CA ASP A 67 -8.75 -4.65 -22.51
C ASP A 67 -7.45 -5.28 -21.98
N THR A 68 -7.52 -6.05 -20.89
CA THR A 68 -6.36 -6.61 -20.20
C THR A 68 -6.41 -8.13 -20.06
N ASP A 69 -7.24 -8.79 -20.89
CA ASP A 69 -7.55 -10.21 -20.77
C ASP A 69 -6.64 -11.15 -21.58
N GLN A 70 -5.81 -10.65 -22.51
CA GLN A 70 -5.13 -11.54 -23.46
C GLN A 70 -3.88 -12.21 -22.86
N SER A 71 -3.21 -11.54 -21.92
CA SER A 71 -2.00 -12.05 -21.28
C SER A 71 -1.77 -11.45 -19.89
N PRO A 72 -1.04 -12.15 -19.00
CA PRO A 72 -0.72 -11.61 -17.70
C PRO A 72 0.04 -10.28 -17.77
N ALA A 73 -0.13 -9.44 -16.74
CA ALA A 73 0.53 -8.14 -16.61
C ALA A 73 0.11 -7.06 -17.63
N GLU A 74 -0.94 -7.27 -18.44
CA GLU A 74 -1.36 -6.29 -19.45
C GLU A 74 -1.73 -4.95 -18.85
N PHE A 75 -2.43 -4.95 -17.71
CA PHE A 75 -2.77 -3.73 -17.01
C PHE A 75 -1.51 -2.90 -16.67
N LYS A 76 -0.49 -3.52 -16.06
CA LYS A 76 0.81 -2.90 -15.80
C LYS A 76 1.41 -2.33 -17.09
N ASN A 77 1.46 -3.13 -18.15
CA ASN A 77 2.10 -2.76 -19.41
C ASN A 77 1.40 -1.61 -20.14
N LYS A 78 0.08 -1.46 -19.98
CA LYS A 78 -0.69 -0.36 -20.57
C LYS A 78 -0.57 0.94 -19.79
N ILE A 79 -0.48 0.88 -18.46
CA ILE A 79 -0.37 2.09 -17.63
C ILE A 79 1.07 2.57 -17.43
N LYS A 80 2.07 1.68 -17.51
CA LYS A 80 3.48 2.03 -17.25
C LYS A 80 4.03 3.24 -18.04
N PRO A 81 3.64 3.51 -19.31
CA PRO A 81 4.16 4.67 -20.05
C PRO A 81 3.75 6.01 -19.42
N TYR A 82 2.67 6.00 -18.63
CA TYR A 82 2.08 7.18 -17.99
C TYR A 82 2.56 7.38 -16.54
N LEU A 83 3.45 6.49 -16.06
CA LEU A 83 3.97 6.53 -14.70
C LEU A 83 5.44 6.98 -14.69
N LYS A 84 5.84 7.68 -13.62
CA LYS A 84 7.23 8.06 -13.37
C LYS A 84 7.97 6.93 -12.66
N ILE A 85 8.42 5.96 -13.45
CA ILE A 85 9.01 4.70 -12.98
C ILE A 85 10.49 4.88 -12.67
N LEU A 86 10.90 4.44 -11.48
CA LEU A 86 12.30 4.29 -11.10
C LEU A 86 12.84 2.91 -11.50
N ILE A 87 12.07 1.85 -11.21
CA ILE A 87 12.44 0.46 -11.49
C ILE A 87 11.19 -0.31 -11.95
N ASP A 88 11.24 -0.94 -13.12
CA ASP A 88 10.31 -2.01 -13.51
C ASP A 88 10.88 -3.33 -12.98
N CYS A 89 10.18 -3.90 -12.00
CA CYS A 89 10.63 -5.06 -11.25
C CYS A 89 10.34 -6.38 -11.96
N GLY A 90 9.65 -6.36 -13.10
CA GLY A 90 9.26 -7.55 -13.85
C GLY A 90 7.97 -8.18 -13.34
N ASP A 91 7.91 -9.51 -13.40
CA ASP A 91 6.88 -10.34 -12.75
C ASP A 91 7.33 -10.71 -11.32
N GLY A 92 6.39 -10.95 -10.41
CA GLY A 92 6.66 -11.24 -9.01
C GLY A 92 7.15 -12.67 -8.73
N ILE A 93 7.28 -13.49 -9.78
CA ILE A 93 7.45 -14.95 -9.69
C ILE A 93 8.84 -15.41 -10.15
N ARG A 94 9.23 -15.10 -11.39
CA ARG A 94 10.37 -15.76 -12.06
C ARG A 94 11.66 -14.99 -11.85
N ASP A 95 11.63 -13.67 -12.05
CA ASP A 95 12.80 -12.78 -11.99
C ASP A 95 12.46 -11.44 -11.31
N ALA A 96 11.81 -11.52 -10.14
CA ALA A 96 11.44 -10.34 -9.38
C ALA A 96 12.69 -9.60 -8.89
N LYS A 97 13.01 -8.47 -9.52
CA LYS A 97 14.13 -7.60 -9.11
C LYS A 97 13.88 -6.93 -7.75
N CYS A 98 12.63 -6.91 -7.31
CA CYS A 98 12.15 -6.23 -6.11
C CYS A 98 11.67 -7.25 -5.07
N VAL A 99 10.36 -7.46 -4.91
CA VAL A 99 9.82 -8.46 -4.00
C VAL A 99 9.50 -9.73 -4.76
N ARG A 100 10.16 -10.83 -4.41
CA ARG A 100 9.72 -12.14 -4.83
C ARG A 100 8.64 -12.62 -3.86
N ASN A 101 7.54 -13.17 -4.37
CA ASN A 101 6.44 -13.67 -3.54
C ASN A 101 6.99 -14.58 -2.41
N GLY A 102 6.50 -14.38 -1.19
CA GLY A 102 6.86 -15.01 0.07
C GLY A 102 6.81 -16.54 0.05
N TYR A 103 6.05 -17.12 -0.88
CA TYR A 103 6.06 -18.55 -1.18
C TYR A 103 7.41 -19.01 -1.74
N TYR A 104 8.10 -18.14 -2.48
CA TYR A 104 9.36 -18.40 -3.17
C TYR A 104 10.58 -17.76 -2.50
N THR A 105 10.43 -17.07 -1.36
CA THR A 105 11.55 -16.47 -0.62
C THR A 105 11.86 -17.22 0.67
N GLN A 106 13.15 -17.48 0.91
CA GLN A 106 13.60 -18.18 2.12
C GLN A 106 13.65 -17.26 3.36
N ASP A 107 13.96 -15.98 3.18
CA ASP A 107 14.20 -15.04 4.30
C ASP A 107 12.92 -14.37 4.83
N LYS A 108 11.79 -14.43 4.10
CA LYS A 108 10.42 -13.92 4.44
C LYS A 108 10.34 -12.54 5.14
N LYS A 109 11.43 -11.77 5.15
CA LYS A 109 11.59 -10.57 5.97
C LYS A 109 10.66 -9.45 5.55
N TYR A 110 10.40 -9.36 4.25
CA TYR A 110 9.57 -8.34 3.62
C TYR A 110 8.24 -8.91 3.10
N THR A 111 7.84 -10.10 3.57
CA THR A 111 6.54 -10.70 3.27
C THR A 111 5.42 -9.79 3.76
N TYR A 112 4.40 -9.64 2.91
CA TYR A 112 3.24 -8.84 3.21
C TYR A 112 2.35 -9.51 4.25
N LYS A 113 1.74 -8.67 5.09
CA LYS A 113 0.88 -9.09 6.19
C LYS A 113 -0.55 -8.63 5.99
N THR A 114 -1.49 -9.40 6.52
CA THR A 114 -2.89 -9.00 6.64
C THR A 114 -3.05 -7.86 7.63
N TYR A 115 -4.21 -7.20 7.64
CA TYR A 115 -4.49 -6.13 8.59
C TYR A 115 -4.43 -6.54 10.07
N SER A 116 -4.66 -7.82 10.37
CA SER A 116 -4.49 -8.42 11.69
C SER A 116 -3.05 -8.89 11.99
N GLY A 117 -2.14 -8.87 11.00
CA GLY A 117 -0.72 -9.18 11.15
C GLY A 117 -0.30 -10.61 10.78
N ASN A 118 -1.22 -11.42 10.24
CA ASN A 118 -0.90 -12.75 9.70
C ASN A 118 -0.20 -12.61 8.34
N ILE A 119 0.37 -13.70 7.80
CA ILE A 119 0.90 -13.71 6.42
C ILE A 119 -0.26 -13.49 5.44
N ALA A 120 -0.14 -12.48 4.58
CA ALA A 120 -1.13 -12.21 3.53
C ALA A 120 -1.04 -13.26 2.41
N ASN A 121 -2.12 -13.42 1.64
CA ASN A 121 -2.02 -14.13 0.38
C ASN A 121 -1.38 -13.21 -0.68
N GLU A 122 -0.18 -13.54 -1.12
CA GLU A 122 0.60 -12.76 -2.11
C GLU A 122 0.33 -13.18 -3.56
N ASP A 123 -0.57 -14.14 -3.79
CA ASP A 123 -1.08 -14.50 -5.13
C ASP A 123 -1.83 -13.34 -5.81
N LEU A 124 -1.98 -12.17 -5.16
CA LEU A 124 -2.58 -10.95 -5.72
C LEU A 124 -1.54 -9.87 -6.06
N PHE A 125 -0.25 -10.23 -6.05
CA PHE A 125 0.88 -9.30 -6.20
C PHE A 125 1.93 -9.79 -7.20
N ASP A 126 1.66 -10.89 -7.90
CA ASP A 126 2.67 -11.66 -8.60
C ASP A 126 2.68 -11.46 -10.12
N ASP A 127 1.65 -10.81 -10.68
CA ASP A 127 1.56 -10.47 -12.09
C ASP A 127 2.29 -9.17 -12.49
N GLY A 128 2.89 -8.46 -11.53
CA GLY A 128 3.82 -7.40 -11.88
C GLY A 128 4.15 -6.44 -10.76
N GLN A 129 5.32 -5.80 -10.86
CA GLN A 129 5.78 -4.87 -9.83
C GLN A 129 6.51 -3.67 -10.42
N ILE A 130 6.28 -2.48 -9.86
CA ILE A 130 6.90 -1.22 -10.28
C ILE A 130 7.26 -0.40 -9.04
N ILE A 131 8.45 0.17 -9.00
CA ILE A 131 8.81 1.22 -8.03
C ILE A 131 8.77 2.57 -8.73
N LEU A 132 8.04 3.52 -8.15
CA LEU A 132 7.96 4.89 -8.65
C LEU A 132 9.10 5.76 -8.10
N ASN A 133 9.31 6.93 -8.71
CA ASN A 133 10.44 7.83 -8.35
C ASN A 133 10.42 8.36 -6.91
N ASP A 134 9.29 8.33 -6.23
CA ASP A 134 9.19 8.71 -4.81
C ASP A 134 9.40 7.52 -3.86
N GLY A 135 9.62 6.33 -4.42
CA GLY A 135 9.85 5.09 -3.68
C GLY A 135 8.59 4.31 -3.33
N SER A 136 7.40 4.74 -3.76
CA SER A 136 6.19 3.92 -3.64
C SER A 136 6.32 2.67 -4.51
N HIS A 137 5.67 1.59 -4.09
CA HIS A 137 5.73 0.30 -4.76
C HIS A 137 4.34 -0.14 -5.20
N LEU A 138 4.17 -0.35 -6.50
CA LEU A 138 2.95 -0.84 -7.12
C LEU A 138 3.09 -2.33 -7.38
N LEU A 139 2.09 -3.09 -6.93
CA LEU A 139 1.94 -4.53 -7.10
C LEU A 139 0.70 -4.76 -7.96
N PHE A 140 0.80 -5.60 -8.97
CA PHE A 140 -0.26 -5.83 -9.94
C PHE A 140 -0.77 -7.27 -9.85
N GLU A 141 -2.09 -7.41 -9.91
CA GLU A 141 -2.79 -8.66 -10.17
C GLU A 141 -3.49 -8.52 -11.51
N ASN A 142 -3.15 -9.40 -12.45
CA ASN A 142 -3.78 -9.50 -13.76
C ASN A 142 -3.28 -10.79 -14.42
N MET A 143 -3.99 -11.90 -14.19
CA MET A 143 -3.69 -13.21 -14.76
C MET A 143 -4.18 -13.33 -16.22
N GLY A 144 -4.97 -12.36 -16.70
CA GLY A 144 -5.72 -12.41 -17.95
C GLY A 144 -6.94 -13.35 -17.87
N ASN A 145 -7.48 -13.76 -19.03
CA ASN A 145 -8.61 -14.70 -19.15
C ASN A 145 -9.89 -14.29 -18.38
N GLY A 146 -10.19 -12.99 -18.29
CA GLY A 146 -11.37 -12.49 -17.58
C GLY A 146 -11.21 -12.40 -16.05
N SER A 147 -10.01 -12.66 -15.52
CA SER A 147 -9.69 -12.48 -14.10
C SER A 147 -9.83 -11.03 -13.68
N ASP A 148 -10.15 -10.80 -12.40
CA ASP A 148 -10.21 -9.44 -11.86
C ASP A 148 -8.84 -8.79 -11.82
N VAL A 149 -8.82 -7.47 -12.04
CA VAL A 149 -7.60 -6.71 -12.22
C VAL A 149 -7.40 -5.79 -11.04
N PHE A 150 -6.29 -5.97 -10.32
CA PHE A 150 -5.97 -5.16 -9.15
C PHE A 150 -4.62 -4.45 -9.30
N VAL A 151 -4.53 -3.31 -8.62
CA VAL A 151 -3.26 -2.68 -8.29
C VAL A 151 -3.25 -2.40 -6.80
N SER A 152 -2.20 -2.85 -6.13
CA SER A 152 -1.94 -2.54 -4.73
C SER A 152 -0.79 -1.55 -4.63
N ILE A 153 -0.95 -0.58 -3.75
CA ILE A 153 0.01 0.48 -3.49
C ILE A 153 0.59 0.25 -2.11
N ASP A 154 1.88 -0.04 -2.04
CA ASP A 154 2.71 0.08 -0.85
C ASP A 154 3.31 1.50 -0.83
N VAL A 155 2.83 2.32 0.12
CA VAL A 155 3.07 3.77 0.14
C VAL A 155 4.44 4.18 0.67
N ASN A 156 5.14 3.31 1.39
CA ASN A 156 6.47 3.56 1.94
C ASN A 156 7.57 2.73 1.26
N GLY A 157 7.16 1.76 0.45
CA GLY A 157 8.00 0.94 -0.40
C GLY A 157 8.40 -0.37 0.30
N TYR A 158 8.61 -1.40 -0.51
CA TYR A 158 8.68 -2.80 -0.08
C TYR A 158 9.75 -3.15 0.96
N ASN A 159 10.82 -2.36 1.07
CA ASN A 159 11.91 -2.61 1.99
C ASN A 159 11.72 -1.90 3.33
N LYS A 160 10.58 -1.22 3.54
CA LYS A 160 10.23 -0.52 4.76
C LYS A 160 8.99 -1.14 5.40
N LEU A 161 9.20 -1.72 6.58
CA LEU A 161 8.11 -2.22 7.41
C LEU A 161 7.05 -1.13 7.72
N PRO A 162 5.77 -1.50 7.89
CA PRO A 162 5.29 -2.86 8.20
C PRO A 162 5.00 -3.84 7.04
N ASN A 163 4.87 -3.40 5.79
CA ASN A 163 4.40 -4.22 4.65
C ASN A 163 3.07 -4.93 4.98
N LYS A 164 2.04 -4.17 5.29
CA LYS A 164 0.79 -4.63 5.87
C LYS A 164 -0.43 -4.01 5.19
N TRP A 165 -1.29 -4.87 4.67
CA TRP A 165 -2.58 -4.45 4.11
C TRP A 165 -3.42 -3.70 5.15
N GLY A 166 -4.01 -2.59 4.71
CA GLY A 166 -4.79 -1.70 5.56
C GLY A 166 -3.95 -0.82 6.50
N GLU A 167 -2.63 -0.74 6.33
CA GLU A 167 -1.77 0.16 7.09
C GLU A 167 -0.86 0.98 6.18
N ASP A 168 -0.02 0.31 5.38
CA ASP A 168 0.83 0.90 4.35
C ASP A 168 0.58 0.31 2.95
N VAL A 169 -0.13 -0.82 2.85
CA VAL A 169 -0.53 -1.44 1.57
C VAL A 169 -2.03 -1.33 1.35
N PHE A 170 -2.45 -0.87 0.17
CA PHE A 170 -3.87 -0.64 -0.17
C PHE A 170 -4.19 -1.06 -1.60
N THR A 171 -5.31 -1.75 -1.80
CA THR A 171 -5.66 -2.34 -3.09
C THR A 171 -6.81 -1.60 -3.77
N PHE A 172 -6.72 -1.50 -5.09
CA PHE A 172 -7.69 -0.88 -5.97
C PHE A 172 -8.06 -1.85 -7.10
N GLN A 173 -9.31 -1.81 -7.54
CA GLN A 173 -9.84 -2.67 -8.59
C GLN A 173 -10.18 -1.87 -9.83
N LEU A 174 -9.72 -2.34 -10.99
CA LEU A 174 -10.17 -1.84 -12.28
C LEU A 174 -11.52 -2.46 -12.63
N MET A 175 -12.51 -1.61 -12.84
CA MET A 175 -13.89 -2.02 -13.13
C MET A 175 -14.14 -2.16 -14.63
N ASN A 176 -15.24 -2.81 -14.99
CA ASN A 176 -15.65 -3.00 -16.39
C ASN A 176 -15.94 -1.68 -17.13
N ASP A 177 -16.29 -0.61 -16.40
CA ASP A 177 -16.49 0.73 -16.96
C ASP A 177 -15.19 1.55 -17.03
N GLY A 178 -14.06 0.95 -16.66
CA GLY A 178 -12.74 1.57 -16.65
C GLY A 178 -12.45 2.45 -15.43
N LYS A 179 -13.36 2.51 -14.45
CA LYS A 179 -13.07 3.19 -13.18
C LYS A 179 -12.11 2.36 -12.34
N LEU A 180 -11.21 3.04 -11.64
CA LEU A 180 -10.35 2.44 -10.62
C LEU A 180 -10.91 2.75 -9.24
N LEU A 181 -11.56 1.76 -8.61
CA LEU A 181 -12.20 1.93 -7.31
C LEU A 181 -11.29 1.43 -6.18
N PRO A 182 -11.26 2.12 -5.02
CA PRO A 182 -10.62 1.55 -3.85
C PRO A 182 -11.39 0.29 -3.42
N MET A 183 -10.67 -0.79 -3.17
CA MET A 183 -11.28 -2.03 -2.69
C MET A 183 -12.01 -1.78 -1.36
N GLY A 184 -13.16 -2.42 -1.19
CA GLY A 184 -14.11 -2.13 -0.11
C GLY A 184 -15.21 -1.14 -0.52
N ALA A 185 -15.12 -0.52 -1.71
CA ALA A 185 -16.22 0.24 -2.28
C ALA A 185 -17.33 -0.69 -2.81
N GLU A 186 -18.54 -0.16 -2.93
CA GLU A 186 -19.67 -0.89 -3.52
C GLU A 186 -19.33 -1.38 -4.93
N GLY A 187 -19.63 -2.65 -5.21
CA GLY A 187 -19.35 -3.31 -6.49
C GLY A 187 -17.95 -3.91 -6.63
N THR A 188 -17.03 -3.64 -5.70
CA THR A 188 -15.71 -4.32 -5.68
C THR A 188 -15.83 -5.75 -5.16
N ILE A 189 -14.91 -6.63 -5.56
CA ILE A 189 -15.01 -8.07 -5.25
C ILE A 189 -14.83 -8.38 -3.75
N TYR A 190 -14.00 -7.60 -3.04
CA TYR A 190 -13.78 -7.74 -1.61
C TYR A 190 -14.44 -6.57 -0.86
N ALA A 191 -15.76 -6.59 -0.77
CA ALA A 191 -16.54 -5.50 -0.15
C ALA A 191 -16.91 -5.75 1.33
N ASP A 192 -16.88 -6.99 1.83
CA ASP A 192 -17.24 -7.29 3.22
C ASP A 192 -16.15 -6.83 4.21
N GLU A 193 -16.38 -5.68 4.84
CA GLU A 193 -15.44 -5.10 5.81
C GLU A 193 -15.20 -5.99 7.04
N ASN A 194 -16.18 -6.78 7.48
CA ASN A 194 -16.00 -7.63 8.66
C ASN A 194 -14.94 -8.72 8.42
N THR A 195 -14.83 -9.16 7.18
CA THR A 195 -13.85 -10.18 6.76
C THR A 195 -12.56 -9.55 6.24
N PHE A 196 -12.68 -8.50 5.41
CA PHE A 196 -11.60 -7.96 4.59
C PHE A 196 -11.05 -6.60 5.03
N CYS A 197 -11.61 -5.99 6.08
CA CYS A 197 -11.01 -4.82 6.75
C CYS A 197 -11.28 -4.85 8.27
N SER A 198 -10.80 -5.90 8.94
CA SER A 198 -11.05 -6.12 10.36
C SER A 198 -9.76 -6.34 11.15
N LYS A 199 -9.67 -5.75 12.33
CA LYS A 199 -8.51 -5.95 13.23
C LYS A 199 -8.43 -7.36 13.81
N THR A 200 -9.52 -8.14 13.74
CA THR A 200 -9.63 -9.48 14.35
C THR A 200 -9.80 -10.61 13.36
N SER A 201 -10.08 -10.32 12.09
CA SER A 201 -10.24 -11.34 11.04
C SER A 201 -8.93 -12.12 10.81
N SER A 202 -9.02 -13.44 10.73
CA SER A 202 -7.92 -14.34 10.39
C SER A 202 -7.84 -14.66 8.89
N ASN A 203 -8.71 -14.08 8.06
CA ASN A 203 -8.72 -14.31 6.63
C ASN A 203 -7.39 -13.84 5.99
N ARG A 204 -6.85 -14.63 5.05
CA ARG A 204 -5.57 -14.34 4.37
C ARG A 204 -5.62 -13.11 3.44
N PHE A 205 -6.82 -12.67 3.07
CA PHE A 205 -7.06 -11.43 2.31
C PHE A 205 -7.46 -10.25 3.20
N ASN A 206 -7.42 -10.40 4.54
CA ASN A 206 -7.80 -9.32 5.44
C ASN A 206 -6.90 -8.09 5.28
N GLY A 207 -7.53 -6.92 5.14
CA GLY A 207 -6.91 -5.63 4.88
C GLY A 207 -7.07 -5.16 3.43
N ILE A 208 -7.38 -6.06 2.49
CA ILE A 208 -7.54 -5.69 1.08
C ILE A 208 -8.66 -4.65 0.89
N ALA A 209 -9.76 -4.75 1.65
CA ALA A 209 -10.90 -3.84 1.57
C ALA A 209 -10.72 -2.53 2.35
N CYS A 210 -9.57 -2.33 3.01
CA CYS A 210 -9.36 -1.13 3.82
C CYS A 210 -9.10 0.13 2.99
N ALA A 211 -8.82 0.02 1.68
CA ALA A 211 -8.54 1.15 0.81
C ALA A 211 -9.68 2.17 0.79
N ASN A 212 -10.95 1.71 0.71
CA ASN A 212 -12.10 2.60 0.64
C ASN A 212 -12.22 3.49 1.89
N ARG A 213 -12.08 2.89 3.07
CA ARG A 213 -12.05 3.62 4.34
C ARG A 213 -10.82 4.51 4.47
N ALA A 214 -9.65 4.03 4.08
CA ALA A 214 -8.42 4.80 4.14
C ALA A 214 -8.48 6.09 3.30
N ILE A 215 -9.19 6.08 2.16
CA ILE A 215 -9.36 7.25 1.30
C ILE A 215 -10.44 8.21 1.85
N TYR A 216 -11.60 7.69 2.25
CA TYR A 216 -12.80 8.51 2.49
C TYR A 216 -13.21 8.66 3.96
N ASP A 217 -12.79 7.76 4.85
CA ASP A 217 -13.11 7.82 6.29
C ASP A 217 -11.93 8.43 7.07
N SER A 218 -12.07 9.70 7.47
CA SER A 218 -11.05 10.40 8.26
C SER A 218 -10.75 9.76 9.63
N SER A 219 -11.64 8.90 10.14
CA SER A 219 -11.43 8.19 11.40
C SER A 219 -10.54 6.95 11.27
N PHE A 220 -10.35 6.43 10.05
CA PHE A 220 -9.53 5.26 9.77
C PHE A 220 -8.08 5.41 10.28
N TRP A 221 -7.52 6.62 10.11
CA TRP A 221 -6.15 6.96 10.48
C TRP A 221 -5.97 7.40 11.93
N LYS A 222 -7.05 7.46 12.73
CA LYS A 222 -6.99 7.90 14.12
C LYS A 222 -6.52 6.78 15.07
#